data_AF-X0WRG2-F1
#
_entry.id   AF-X0WRG2-F1
#
_cell.length_a   1.000
_cell.length_b   1.000
_cell.length_c   1.000
_cell.angle_alpha   90.00
_cell.angle_beta   90.00
_cell.angle_gamma   90.00
#
_symmetry.space_group_name_H-M   'P 1'
#
loop_
_entity.id
_entity.type
_entity.pdbx_description
1 polymer ?
#
loop_
_entity_poly.entity_id
_entity_poly.type
_entity_poly.pdbx_seq_one_letter_code
_entity_poly.pdbx_strand_id
1 'polypeptide(L)'
;SQGKSAPLLSPTKKGEYSLSLYGIDEAERHLKDEPQIQRGTEMLKNLLPKILNKDQRLFLGEAITCAEKDLKRASIIMTWIFVMEHMQDFVIANKKAEFNIALSKRSDIKKCPRINTKDDFSDLKESVFIEVMRAAKIVSAGVYKILNEKLTIRNTCSHPSDIIIHESKVVNFIEDLIDNVALKYK
;
A
#
# COMPACT_ATOMS: atom_id res chain seq x y z
N SER A 1 -43.62 25.64 26.32
CA SER A 1 -42.49 26.58 26.18
C SER A 1 -41.55 26.01 25.14
N GLN A 2 -41.56 26.55 23.91
CA GLN A 2 -40.73 26.05 22.81
C GLN A 2 -39.30 26.59 23.00
N GLY A 3 -38.36 25.72 23.35
CA GLY A 3 -36.95 26.07 23.50
C GLY A 3 -36.36 26.39 22.13
N LYS A 4 -36.05 27.67 21.89
CA LYS A 4 -35.34 28.10 20.68
C LYS A 4 -33.94 27.46 20.69
N SER A 5 -33.68 26.54 19.76
CA SER A 5 -32.32 26.04 19.52
C SER A 5 -31.46 27.18 18.99
N ALA A 6 -30.29 27.41 19.60
CA ALA A 6 -29.36 28.42 19.13
C ALA A 6 -28.85 28.07 17.71
N PRO A 7 -28.63 29.04 16.81
CA PRO A 7 -28.14 28.78 15.46
C PRO A 7 -26.71 28.21 15.47
N LEU A 8 -26.43 27.29 14.53
CA LEU A 8 -25.13 26.63 14.33
C LEU A 8 -23.98 27.62 14.06
N LEU A 9 -24.30 28.74 13.43
CA LEU A 9 -23.36 29.81 13.10
C LEU A 9 -23.65 31.03 13.97
N SER A 10 -22.64 31.54 14.65
CA SER A 10 -22.63 32.83 15.31
C SER A 10 -21.96 33.88 14.42
N PRO A 11 -22.63 35.00 14.10
CA PRO A 11 -22.02 36.05 13.31
C PRO A 11 -20.85 36.68 14.08
N THR A 12 -19.70 36.78 13.43
CA THR A 12 -18.56 37.60 13.87
C THR A 12 -18.57 38.94 13.13
N LYS A 13 -17.79 39.91 13.60
CA LYS A 13 -17.79 41.28 13.05
C LYS A 13 -17.56 41.25 11.53
N LYS A 14 -18.36 42.03 10.79
CA LYS A 14 -18.31 42.25 9.34
C LYS A 14 -18.17 40.97 8.49
N GLY A 15 -19.29 40.27 8.31
CA GLY A 15 -19.47 39.29 7.23
C GLY A 15 -18.80 37.93 7.45
N GLU A 16 -18.14 37.73 8.58
CA GLU A 16 -17.59 36.44 8.99
C GLU A 16 -18.59 35.70 9.89
N TYR A 17 -18.59 34.37 9.78
CA TYR A 17 -19.38 33.49 10.63
C TYR A 17 -18.42 32.55 11.37
N SER A 18 -18.67 32.35 12.65
CA SER A 18 -17.98 31.37 13.49
C SER A 18 -18.96 30.26 13.86
N LEU A 19 -18.46 29.04 14.09
CA LEU A 19 -19.27 27.99 14.70
C LEU A 19 -19.59 28.40 16.13
N SER A 20 -20.87 28.35 16.49
CA SER A 20 -21.28 28.55 17.88
C SER A 20 -20.75 27.40 18.74
N LEU A 21 -20.65 27.58 20.06
CA LEU A 21 -20.20 26.50 20.96
C LEU A 21 -21.05 25.21 20.78
N TYR A 22 -22.34 25.37 20.45
CA TYR A 22 -23.23 24.26 20.09
C TYR A 22 -22.91 23.67 18.72
N GLY A 23 -22.57 24.50 17.73
CA GLY A 23 -22.12 24.02 16.42
C GLY A 23 -20.77 23.31 16.46
N ILE A 24 -19.87 23.68 17.38
CA ILE A 24 -18.62 22.96 17.62
C ILE A 24 -18.92 21.59 18.21
N ASP A 25 -19.75 21.50 19.24
CA ASP A 25 -20.11 20.23 19.89
C ASP A 25 -20.89 19.29 18.95
N GLU A 26 -21.79 19.84 18.12
CA GLU A 26 -22.51 19.07 17.09
C GLU A 26 -21.58 18.59 15.98
N ALA A 27 -20.69 19.45 15.47
CA ALA A 27 -19.69 19.06 14.49
C ALA A 27 -18.70 18.03 15.07
N GLU A 28 -18.29 18.18 16.33
CA GLU A 28 -17.43 17.22 17.01
C GLU A 28 -18.11 15.87 17.21
N ARG A 29 -19.42 15.82 17.51
CA ARG A 29 -20.17 14.56 17.57
C ARG A 29 -20.22 13.89 16.19
N HIS A 30 -20.55 14.64 15.15
CA HIS A 30 -20.57 14.11 13.78
C HIS A 30 -19.19 13.64 13.30
N LEU A 31 -18.11 14.31 13.71
CA LEU A 31 -16.73 13.92 13.39
C LEU A 31 -16.22 12.75 14.27
N LYS A 32 -16.74 12.60 15.49
CA LYS A 32 -16.41 11.47 16.40
C LYS A 32 -17.16 10.19 16.02
N ASP A 33 -18.35 10.30 15.43
CA ASP A 33 -19.23 9.16 15.10
C ASP A 33 -18.93 8.51 13.74
N GLU A 34 -18.19 9.15 12.84
CA GLU A 34 -17.59 8.44 11.71
C GLU A 34 -16.24 7.84 12.12
N PRO A 35 -16.14 6.51 12.31
CA PRO A 35 -14.84 5.91 12.50
C PRO A 35 -14.05 6.15 11.21
N GLN A 36 -12.97 6.96 11.30
CA GLN A 36 -12.01 7.20 10.22
C GLN A 36 -11.56 5.90 9.52
N ILE A 37 -11.69 4.78 10.25
CA ILE A 37 -11.50 3.37 9.87
C ILE A 37 -12.29 2.95 8.61
N GLN A 38 -13.48 3.50 8.40
CA GLN A 38 -14.30 3.15 7.23
C GLN A 38 -13.83 3.89 5.95
N ARG A 39 -13.38 5.14 6.07
CA ARG A 39 -13.02 5.95 4.88
C ARG A 39 -11.77 5.44 4.16
N GLY A 40 -10.72 5.07 4.89
CA GLY A 40 -9.46 4.63 4.27
C GLY A 40 -9.60 3.31 3.52
N THR A 41 -10.27 2.33 4.13
CA THR A 41 -10.50 1.01 3.53
C THR A 41 -11.49 1.04 2.35
N GLU A 42 -12.49 1.92 2.40
CA GLU A 42 -13.38 2.19 1.26
C GLU A 42 -12.63 2.73 0.04
N MET A 43 -11.66 3.63 0.23
CA MET A 43 -10.83 4.13 -0.87
C MET A 43 -10.01 3.01 -1.52
N LEU A 44 -9.47 2.07 -0.72
CA LEU A 44 -8.73 0.92 -1.24
C LEU A 44 -9.58 0.02 -2.12
N LYS A 45 -10.87 -0.17 -1.80
CA LYS A 45 -11.79 -0.97 -2.61
C LYS A 45 -11.97 -0.40 -4.02
N ASN A 46 -11.85 0.92 -4.19
CA ASN A 46 -11.90 1.56 -5.51
C ASN A 46 -10.69 1.22 -6.40
N LEU A 47 -9.62 0.65 -5.82
CA LEU A 47 -8.46 0.16 -6.57
C LEU A 47 -8.68 -1.24 -7.16
N LEU A 48 -9.55 -2.06 -6.55
CA LEU A 48 -9.78 -3.46 -6.98
C LEU A 48 -10.20 -3.57 -8.45
N PRO A 49 -11.15 -2.77 -8.98
CA PRO A 49 -11.56 -2.88 -10.38
C PRO A 49 -10.42 -2.57 -11.38
N LYS A 50 -9.37 -1.86 -10.95
CA LYS A 50 -8.23 -1.49 -11.78
C LYS A 50 -7.25 -2.67 -12.00
N ILE A 51 -7.31 -3.70 -11.15
CA ILE A 51 -6.50 -4.91 -11.28
C ILE A 51 -7.19 -5.89 -12.23
N LEU A 52 -6.67 -6.05 -13.45
CA LEU A 52 -7.35 -6.82 -14.50
C LEU A 52 -7.41 -8.32 -14.20
N ASN A 53 -6.32 -8.91 -13.70
CA ASN A 53 -6.26 -10.32 -13.34
C ASN A 53 -7.21 -10.60 -12.15
N LYS A 54 -8.08 -11.60 -12.32
CA LYS A 54 -9.12 -11.94 -11.34
C LYS A 54 -8.53 -12.49 -10.05
N ASP A 55 -7.55 -13.38 -10.12
CA ASP A 55 -6.97 -14.05 -8.95
C ASP A 55 -6.16 -13.05 -8.12
N GLN A 56 -5.38 -12.21 -8.80
CA GLN A 56 -4.69 -11.06 -8.20
C GLN A 56 -5.65 -10.09 -7.50
N ARG A 57 -6.79 -9.80 -8.12
CA ARG A 57 -7.82 -8.93 -7.55
C ARG A 57 -8.48 -9.54 -6.31
N LEU A 58 -8.77 -10.85 -6.35
CA LEU A 58 -9.31 -11.58 -5.20
C LEU A 58 -8.34 -11.54 -4.03
N PHE A 59 -7.06 -11.82 -4.29
CA PHE A 59 -6.03 -11.82 -3.26
C PHE A 59 -5.79 -10.44 -2.63
N LEU A 60 -5.81 -9.36 -3.43
CA LEU A 60 -5.78 -7.99 -2.91
C LEU A 60 -7.05 -7.66 -2.09
N GLY A 61 -8.21 -8.18 -2.50
CA GLY A 61 -9.45 -8.04 -1.75
C GLY A 61 -9.40 -8.69 -0.37
N GLU A 62 -8.75 -9.85 -0.24
CA GLU A 62 -8.47 -10.49 1.05
C GLU A 62 -7.55 -9.62 1.91
N ALA A 63 -6.49 -9.04 1.32
CA ALA A 63 -5.58 -8.14 2.03
C ALA A 63 -6.29 -6.87 2.57
N ILE A 64 -7.22 -6.30 1.80
CA ILE A 64 -8.07 -5.17 2.24
C ILE A 64 -9.01 -5.63 3.37
N THR A 65 -9.61 -6.82 3.25
CA THR A 65 -10.47 -7.40 4.30
C THR A 65 -9.69 -7.58 5.61
N CYS A 66 -8.40 -7.93 5.56
CA CYS A 66 -7.56 -7.95 6.75
C CYS A 66 -7.41 -6.56 7.38
N ALA A 67 -7.26 -5.49 6.59
CA ALA A 67 -7.19 -4.14 7.12
C ALA A 67 -8.50 -3.75 7.84
N GLU A 68 -9.66 -4.06 7.24
CA GLU A 68 -10.99 -3.79 7.82
C GLU A 68 -11.24 -4.51 9.15
N LYS A 69 -10.62 -5.69 9.33
CA LYS A 69 -10.73 -6.49 10.56
C LYS A 69 -9.62 -6.20 11.58
N ASP A 70 -8.94 -5.06 11.44
CA ASP A 70 -7.81 -4.64 12.29
C ASP A 70 -6.58 -5.59 12.24
N LEU A 71 -6.52 -6.49 11.25
CA LEU A 71 -5.40 -7.42 11.00
C LEU A 71 -4.30 -6.73 10.17
N LYS A 72 -3.80 -5.60 10.69
CA LYS A 72 -2.91 -4.66 9.99
C LYS A 72 -1.62 -5.31 9.45
N ARG A 73 -0.95 -6.12 10.27
CA ARG A 73 0.29 -6.82 9.88
C ARG A 73 0.04 -7.83 8.76
N ALA A 74 -1.07 -8.58 8.84
CA ALA A 74 -1.45 -9.52 7.79
C ALA A 74 -1.75 -8.80 6.48
N SER A 75 -2.50 -7.69 6.53
CA SER A 75 -2.79 -6.86 5.36
C SER A 75 -1.52 -6.38 4.63
N ILE A 76 -0.54 -5.88 5.40
CA ILE A 76 0.77 -5.46 4.86
C ILE A 76 1.51 -6.62 4.20
N ILE A 77 1.59 -7.78 4.87
CA ILE A 77 2.30 -8.97 4.35
C ILE A 77 1.63 -9.48 3.07
N MET A 78 0.31 -9.60 3.05
CA MET A 78 -0.45 -10.06 1.88
C MET A 78 -0.29 -9.11 0.69
N THR A 79 -0.40 -7.80 0.94
CA THR A 79 -0.20 -6.79 -0.11
C THR A 79 1.22 -6.85 -0.68
N TRP A 80 2.22 -7.06 0.18
CA TRP A 80 3.60 -7.21 -0.27
C TRP A 80 3.78 -8.46 -1.15
N ILE A 81 3.25 -9.61 -0.72
CA ILE A 81 3.28 -10.86 -1.49
C ILE A 81 2.66 -10.64 -2.87
N PHE A 82 1.46 -10.02 -2.91
CA PHE A 82 0.76 -9.67 -4.14
C PHE A 82 1.66 -8.88 -5.11
N VAL A 83 2.31 -7.83 -4.62
CA VAL A 83 3.13 -6.94 -5.46
C VAL A 83 4.39 -7.64 -5.94
N MET A 84 5.04 -8.44 -5.09
CA MET A 84 6.24 -9.17 -5.46
C MET A 84 5.96 -10.22 -6.53
N GLU A 85 4.88 -10.98 -6.34
CA GLU A 85 4.37 -11.93 -7.33
C GLU A 85 4.08 -11.24 -8.67
N HIS A 86 3.34 -10.13 -8.64
CA HIS A 86 3.02 -9.33 -9.82
C HIS A 86 4.28 -8.84 -10.56
N MET A 87 5.29 -8.36 -9.82
CA MET A 87 6.55 -7.90 -10.41
C MET A 87 7.39 -9.05 -10.97
N GLN A 88 7.39 -10.22 -10.34
CA GLN A 88 8.05 -11.42 -10.87
C GLN A 88 7.41 -11.86 -12.18
N ASP A 89 6.08 -11.91 -12.24
CA ASP A 89 5.33 -12.25 -13.45
C ASP A 89 5.63 -11.24 -14.58
N PHE A 90 5.63 -9.93 -14.26
CA PHE A 90 6.00 -8.88 -15.20
C PHE A 90 7.43 -9.05 -15.74
N VAL A 91 8.40 -9.37 -14.86
CA VAL A 91 9.78 -9.61 -15.28
C VAL A 91 9.87 -10.81 -16.21
N ILE A 92 9.24 -11.94 -15.88
CA ILE A 92 9.26 -13.14 -16.72
C ILE A 92 8.65 -12.85 -18.10
N ALA A 93 7.52 -12.15 -18.14
CA ALA A 93 6.78 -11.89 -19.37
C ALA A 93 7.49 -10.85 -20.27
N ASN A 94 8.01 -9.77 -19.69
CA ASN A 94 8.39 -8.57 -20.45
C ASN A 94 9.88 -8.20 -20.39
N LYS A 95 10.61 -8.63 -19.34
CA LYS A 95 11.95 -8.11 -19.01
C LYS A 95 12.97 -9.17 -18.60
N LYS A 96 12.71 -10.43 -18.95
CA LYS A 96 13.49 -11.59 -18.50
C LYS A 96 14.94 -11.53 -18.97
N ALA A 97 15.18 -11.08 -20.20
CA ALA A 97 16.53 -10.99 -20.75
C ALA A 97 17.34 -9.91 -20.04
N GLU A 98 16.79 -8.69 -19.91
CA GLU A 98 17.44 -7.57 -19.23
C GLU A 98 17.70 -7.88 -17.76
N PHE A 99 16.73 -8.52 -17.08
CA PHE A 99 16.87 -8.94 -15.69
C PHE A 99 18.01 -9.95 -15.53
N ASN A 100 18.04 -11.02 -16.33
CA ASN A 100 19.09 -12.03 -16.25
C ASN A 100 20.49 -11.47 -16.58
N ILE A 101 20.60 -10.55 -17.55
CA ILE A 101 21.87 -9.88 -17.87
C ILE A 101 22.36 -9.02 -16.69
N ALA A 102 21.45 -8.33 -15.98
CA ALA A 102 21.82 -7.56 -14.80
C ALA A 102 22.19 -8.48 -13.62
N LEU A 103 21.43 -9.56 -13.44
CA LEU A 103 21.67 -10.55 -12.39
C LEU A 103 23.03 -11.23 -12.57
N SER A 104 23.41 -11.60 -13.79
CA SER A 104 24.70 -12.26 -14.09
C SER A 104 25.94 -11.41 -13.81
N LYS A 105 25.76 -10.08 -13.65
CA LYS A 105 26.85 -9.14 -13.35
C LYS A 105 27.10 -9.00 -11.84
N ARG A 106 26.25 -9.59 -11.00
CA ARG A 106 26.39 -9.53 -9.55
C ARG A 106 27.43 -10.53 -9.07
N SER A 107 28.47 -10.04 -8.41
CA SER A 107 29.54 -10.86 -7.84
C SER A 107 29.21 -11.43 -6.46
N ASP A 108 28.20 -10.88 -5.78
CA ASP A 108 27.78 -11.29 -4.44
C ASP A 108 26.90 -12.57 -4.44
N ILE A 109 26.44 -13.00 -5.61
CA ILE A 109 25.59 -14.18 -5.78
C ILE A 109 26.42 -15.33 -6.36
N LYS A 110 26.90 -16.22 -5.48
CA LYS A 110 27.79 -17.34 -5.86
C LYS A 110 27.16 -18.36 -6.82
N LYS A 111 25.85 -18.59 -6.71
CA LYS A 111 25.05 -19.38 -7.65
C LYS A 111 24.07 -18.43 -8.30
N CYS A 112 24.42 -17.87 -9.44
CA CYS A 112 23.55 -16.93 -10.14
C CYS A 112 22.39 -17.72 -10.77
N PRO A 113 21.16 -17.69 -10.19
CA PRO A 113 20.06 -18.44 -10.77
C PRO A 113 19.68 -17.75 -12.08
N ARG A 114 19.65 -18.50 -13.18
CA ARG A 114 19.05 -17.97 -14.41
C ARG A 114 17.54 -18.09 -14.26
N ILE A 115 16.86 -16.96 -14.21
CA ILE A 115 15.40 -16.92 -14.07
C ILE A 115 14.76 -17.35 -15.39
N ASN A 116 14.06 -18.47 -15.36
CA ASN A 116 13.23 -18.98 -16.45
C ASN A 116 11.76 -19.09 -16.04
N THR A 117 11.53 -19.51 -14.80
CA THR A 117 10.25 -19.76 -14.17
C THR A 117 10.12 -18.96 -12.88
N LYS A 118 8.93 -18.97 -12.30
CA LYS A 118 8.65 -18.27 -11.04
C LYS A 118 9.40 -18.88 -9.85
N ASP A 119 9.55 -20.20 -9.85
CA ASP A 119 10.26 -20.93 -8.79
C ASP A 119 11.73 -20.54 -8.70
N ASP A 120 12.34 -20.10 -9.81
CA ASP A 120 13.74 -19.64 -9.83
C ASP A 120 13.95 -18.36 -8.99
N PHE A 121 12.88 -17.62 -8.65
CA PHE A 121 12.98 -16.47 -7.74
C PHE A 121 13.04 -16.87 -6.27
N SER A 122 12.69 -18.11 -5.90
CA SER A 122 12.67 -18.56 -4.50
C SER A 122 14.05 -18.51 -3.83
N ASP A 123 15.11 -18.72 -4.61
CA ASP A 123 16.50 -18.63 -4.16
C ASP A 123 17.01 -17.17 -4.08
N LEU A 124 16.22 -16.20 -4.56
CA LEU A 124 16.59 -14.79 -4.63
C LEU A 124 15.95 -14.00 -3.48
N LYS A 125 16.78 -13.30 -2.69
CA LYS A 125 16.26 -12.36 -1.69
C LYS A 125 15.47 -11.24 -2.37
N GLU A 126 14.37 -10.80 -1.76
CA GLU A 126 13.54 -9.72 -2.30
C GLU A 126 14.32 -8.40 -2.50
N SER A 127 15.24 -8.07 -1.58
CA SER A 127 16.12 -6.90 -1.73
C SER A 127 17.00 -7.00 -2.97
N VAL A 128 17.56 -8.20 -3.21
CA VAL A 128 18.39 -8.49 -4.38
C VAL A 128 17.56 -8.39 -5.65
N PHE A 129 16.34 -8.93 -5.65
CA PHE A 129 15.40 -8.79 -6.79
C PHE A 129 15.15 -7.32 -7.13
N ILE A 130 14.83 -6.48 -6.14
CA ILE A 130 14.58 -5.04 -6.32
C ILE A 130 15.81 -4.30 -6.85
N GLU A 131 17.00 -4.59 -6.32
CA GLU A 131 18.27 -4.03 -6.79
C GLU A 131 18.56 -4.41 -8.25
N VAL A 132 18.32 -5.66 -8.63
CA VAL A 132 18.53 -6.14 -10.00
C VAL A 132 17.55 -5.46 -10.96
N MET A 133 16.28 -5.30 -10.59
CA MET A 133 15.31 -4.54 -11.40
C MET A 133 15.79 -3.09 -11.63
N ARG A 134 16.38 -2.45 -10.61
CA ARG A 134 16.91 -1.09 -10.74
C ARG A 134 18.14 -1.04 -11.64
N ALA A 135 19.06 -1.99 -11.50
CA ALA A 135 20.27 -2.11 -12.30
C ALA A 135 19.94 -2.40 -13.79
N ALA A 136 18.94 -3.24 -14.04
CA ALA A 136 18.39 -3.53 -15.35
C ALA A 136 17.56 -2.39 -15.96
N LYS A 137 17.35 -1.29 -15.22
CA LYS A 137 16.47 -0.16 -15.60
C LYS A 137 15.02 -0.58 -15.87
N ILE A 138 14.56 -1.67 -15.26
CA ILE A 138 13.17 -2.15 -15.34
C ILE A 138 12.26 -1.23 -14.52
N VAL A 139 12.73 -0.81 -13.35
CA VAL A 139 12.03 0.16 -12.49
C VAL A 139 12.74 1.50 -12.44
N SER A 140 11.97 2.57 -12.25
CA SER A 140 12.52 3.92 -12.08
C SER A 140 13.16 4.07 -10.70
N ALA A 141 13.98 5.11 -10.52
CA ALA A 141 14.58 5.42 -9.22
C ALA A 141 13.53 5.72 -8.13
N GLY A 142 12.39 6.31 -8.49
CA GLY A 142 11.29 6.57 -7.58
C GLY A 142 10.63 5.28 -7.10
N VAL A 143 10.26 4.38 -8.03
CA VAL A 143 9.67 3.08 -7.71
C VAL A 143 10.63 2.22 -6.87
N TYR A 144 11.93 2.24 -7.20
CA TYR A 144 12.95 1.56 -6.40
C TYR A 144 12.98 2.05 -4.94
N LYS A 145 12.86 3.35 -4.69
CA LYS A 145 12.80 3.90 -3.32
C LYS A 145 11.55 3.44 -2.58
N ILE A 146 10.39 3.49 -3.24
CA ILE A 146 9.11 3.01 -2.68
C ILE A 146 9.24 1.54 -2.28
N LEU A 147 9.73 0.68 -3.18
CA LEU A 147 9.87 -0.76 -2.91
C LEU A 147 10.81 -1.05 -1.72
N ASN A 148 11.94 -0.33 -1.59
CA ASN A 148 12.85 -0.52 -0.46
C ASN A 148 12.26 -0.06 0.88
N GLU A 149 11.56 1.08 0.88
CA GLU A 149 10.85 1.57 2.05
C GLU A 149 9.80 0.56 2.50
N LYS A 150 8.96 0.10 1.57
CA LYS A 150 7.88 -0.85 1.89
C LYS A 150 8.43 -2.24 2.28
N LEU A 151 9.54 -2.70 1.70
CA LEU A 151 10.23 -3.92 2.15
C LEU A 151 10.62 -3.83 3.64
N THR A 152 11.14 -2.67 4.08
CA THR A 152 11.51 -2.44 5.48
C THR A 152 10.30 -2.52 6.42
N ILE A 153 9.17 -1.94 5.99
CA ILE A 153 7.90 -2.00 6.73
C ILE A 153 7.37 -3.45 6.81
N ARG A 154 7.41 -4.20 5.70
CA ARG A 154 7.00 -5.61 5.68
C ARG A 154 7.89 -6.47 6.59
N ASN A 155 9.20 -6.25 6.58
CA ASN A 155 10.14 -6.97 7.47
C ASN A 155 9.80 -6.70 8.94
N THR A 156 9.48 -5.45 9.28
CA THR A 156 9.03 -5.07 10.62
C THR A 156 7.74 -5.80 11.04
N CYS A 157 6.79 -5.93 10.11
CA CYS A 157 5.51 -6.61 10.36
C CYS A 157 5.65 -8.13 10.48
N SER A 158 6.66 -8.71 9.83
CA SER A 158 6.92 -10.16 9.82
C SER A 158 7.56 -10.68 11.11
N HIS A 159 8.12 -9.79 11.94
CA HIS A 159 8.70 -10.13 13.23
C HIS A 159 7.82 -9.62 14.37
N PRO A 160 7.59 -10.42 15.43
CA PRO A 160 7.00 -9.93 16.67
C PRO A 160 7.90 -8.82 17.21
N SER A 161 7.42 -7.59 17.16
CA SER A 161 8.14 -6.39 17.56
C SER A 161 7.17 -5.46 18.29
N ASP A 162 7.69 -4.63 19.18
CA ASP A 162 6.90 -3.66 19.94
C ASP A 162 6.37 -2.50 19.06
N ILE A 163 6.61 -2.56 17.75
CA ILE A 163 6.16 -1.56 16.80
C ILE A 163 4.66 -1.71 16.59
N ILE A 164 3.94 -0.67 16.98
CA ILE A 164 2.51 -0.49 16.71
C ILE A 164 2.36 -0.02 15.27
N ILE A 165 1.55 -0.75 14.51
CA ILE A 165 1.16 -0.37 13.15
C ILE A 165 -0.19 0.32 13.24
N HIS A 166 -0.26 1.57 12.77
CA HIS A 166 -1.52 2.29 12.65
C HIS A 166 -2.15 2.06 11.28
N GLU A 167 -3.45 2.26 11.20
CA GLU A 167 -4.22 2.07 9.97
C GLU A 167 -3.74 2.96 8.81
N SER A 168 -3.46 4.24 9.08
CA SER A 168 -2.92 5.16 8.08
C SER A 168 -1.67 4.63 7.40
N LYS A 169 -0.85 3.86 8.13
CA LYS A 169 0.34 3.20 7.58
C LYS A 169 -0.02 2.04 6.67
N VAL A 170 -1.09 1.29 6.97
CA VAL A 170 -1.59 0.20 6.12
C VAL A 170 -2.19 0.78 4.83
N VAL A 171 -3.04 1.80 4.94
CA VAL A 171 -3.67 2.46 3.78
C VAL A 171 -2.60 3.01 2.84
N ASN A 172 -1.65 3.82 3.36
CA ASN A 172 -0.54 4.33 2.56
C ASN A 172 0.31 3.21 1.94
N PHE A 173 0.57 2.12 2.68
CA PHE A 173 1.32 0.99 2.16
C PHE A 173 0.64 0.37 0.94
N ILE A 174 -0.66 0.16 1.02
CA ILE A 174 -1.44 -0.43 -0.08
C ILE A 174 -1.52 0.56 -1.24
N GLU A 175 -1.95 1.80 -1.02
CA GLU A 175 -2.08 2.80 -2.09
C GLU A 175 -0.76 2.99 -2.85
N ASP A 176 0.35 3.19 -2.14
CA ASP A 176 1.65 3.43 -2.79
C ASP A 176 2.05 2.26 -3.69
N LEU A 177 1.87 1.02 -3.23
CA LEU A 177 2.26 -0.15 -4.01
C LEU A 177 1.30 -0.40 -5.18
N ILE A 178 -0.01 -0.22 -5.00
CA ILE A 178 -0.96 -0.45 -6.08
C ILE A 178 -0.78 0.60 -7.18
N ASP A 179 -0.79 1.88 -6.83
CA ASP A 179 -0.76 2.96 -7.82
C ASP A 179 0.61 3.09 -8.49
N ASN A 180 1.70 2.96 -7.73
CA ASN A 180 3.04 3.18 -8.28
C ASN A 180 3.72 1.93 -8.83
N VAL A 181 3.21 0.74 -8.49
CA VAL A 181 3.79 -0.54 -8.91
C VAL A 181 2.77 -1.35 -9.70
N ALA A 182 1.73 -1.89 -9.06
CA ALA A 182 0.83 -2.86 -9.71
C ALA A 182 0.14 -2.30 -10.97
N LEU A 183 -0.35 -1.04 -10.92
CA LEU A 183 -1.00 -0.41 -12.06
C LEU A 183 -0.02 0.08 -13.14
N LYS A 184 1.24 0.27 -12.78
CA LYS A 184 2.28 0.84 -13.65
C LYS A 184 2.99 -0.21 -14.49
N TYR A 185 3.19 -1.41 -13.96
CA TYR A 185 3.88 -2.52 -14.64
C TYR A 185 2.83 -3.58 -14.99
N LYS A 186 2.56 -3.82 -16.27
CA LYS A 186 1.52 -4.77 -16.74
C LYS A 186 2.12 -5.78 -17.70
#